data_AF-A0A1E8FSJ6-F1
#
_entry.id   AF-A0A1E8FSJ6-F1
#
_cell.length_a   1.000
_cell.length_b   1.000
_cell.length_c   1.000
_cell.angle_alpha   90.00
_cell.angle_beta   90.00
_cell.angle_gamma   90.00
#
_symmetry.space_group_name_H-M   'P 1'
#
loop_
_entity.id
_entity.type
_entity.pdbx_description
1 polymer ?
#
loop_
_entity_poly.entity_id
_entity_poly.type
_entity_poly.pdbx_seq_one_letter_code
_entity_poly.pdbx_strand_id
1 'polypeptide(L)'
;MKASPAAWAAADPLRAVLAIIAVITVLTGVAEIPFGWFILPLLGAEATPAALQLFGTVGMFMIVVGGLLLHTLLKEHPAPEVIFWAGIQKSGAFAAVAIGVMNGVFAGPALAVAIFDLATAVLCFVYWRGVYWKGVLRP
;
A
#
# COMPACT_ATOMS: atom_id res chain seq x y z
N MET A 1 7.52 -31.77 -4.83
CA MET A 1 8.21 -31.22 -3.64
C MET A 1 7.71 -29.79 -3.45
N LYS A 2 6.83 -29.51 -2.48
CA LYS A 2 6.33 -28.13 -2.25
C LYS A 2 7.47 -27.31 -1.67
N ALA A 3 7.91 -26.27 -2.39
CA ALA A 3 8.91 -25.34 -1.89
C ALA A 3 8.43 -24.77 -0.55
N SER A 4 9.31 -24.76 0.46
CA SER A 4 9.05 -24.11 1.74
C SER A 4 8.61 -22.65 1.51
N PRO A 5 7.65 -22.11 2.28
CA PRO A 5 7.28 -20.69 2.22
C PRO A 5 8.48 -19.73 2.37
N ALA A 6 9.58 -20.17 2.98
CA ALA A 6 10.81 -19.38 3.09
C ALA A 6 11.65 -19.37 1.80
N ALA A 7 11.53 -20.40 0.95
CA ALA A 7 12.38 -20.60 -0.22
C ALA A 7 12.06 -19.60 -1.35
N TRP A 8 10.79 -19.21 -1.53
CA TRP A 8 10.43 -18.19 -2.52
C TRP A 8 10.80 -16.78 -2.07
N ALA A 9 10.70 -16.51 -0.76
CA ALA A 9 11.05 -15.21 -0.19
C ALA A 9 12.56 -14.94 -0.26
N ALA A 10 13.39 -15.98 -0.08
CA ALA A 10 14.84 -15.89 -0.25
C ALA A 10 15.27 -15.69 -1.72
N ALA A 11 14.47 -16.17 -2.68
CA ALA A 11 14.76 -16.03 -4.11
C ALA A 11 14.44 -14.64 -4.67
N ASP A 12 13.46 -13.93 -4.09
CA ASP A 12 13.07 -12.58 -4.46
C ASP A 12 12.70 -11.75 -3.22
N PRO A 13 13.69 -11.15 -2.53
CA PRO A 13 13.47 -10.44 -1.27
C PRO A 13 12.61 -9.18 -1.45
N LEU A 14 12.70 -8.50 -2.60
CA LEU A 14 11.88 -7.31 -2.89
C LEU A 14 10.40 -7.69 -3.01
N ARG A 15 10.11 -8.77 -3.72
CA ARG A 15 8.77 -9.32 -3.83
C ARG A 15 8.20 -9.73 -2.46
N ALA A 16 9.02 -10.33 -1.60
CA ALA A 16 8.60 -10.70 -0.25
C ALA A 16 8.28 -9.48 0.62
N VAL A 17 9.12 -8.44 0.58
CA VAL A 17 8.87 -7.17 1.28
C VAL A 17 7.57 -6.53 0.80
N LEU A 18 7.36 -6.44 -0.52
CA LEU A 18 6.13 -5.89 -1.10
C LEU A 18 4.89 -6.71 -0.71
N ALA A 19 5.00 -8.03 -0.62
CA ALA A 19 3.90 -8.89 -0.17
C ALA A 19 3.55 -8.64 1.30
N ILE A 20 4.55 -8.46 2.17
CA ILE A 20 4.33 -8.09 3.58
C ILE A 20 3.66 -6.72 3.68
N ILE A 21 4.13 -5.72 2.93
CA ILE A 21 3.52 -4.39 2.90
C ILE A 21 2.08 -4.46 2.40
N ALA A 22 1.81 -5.29 1.39
CA ALA A 22 0.45 -5.51 0.88
C ALA A 22 -0.47 -6.10 1.95
N VAL A 23 0.00 -7.10 2.73
CA VAL A 23 -0.73 -7.63 3.89
C VAL A 23 -1.00 -6.54 4.92
N ILE A 24 0.01 -5.77 5.31
CA ILE A 24 -0.15 -4.66 6.27
C ILE A 24 -1.18 -3.64 5.76
N THR A 25 -1.12 -3.29 4.47
CA THR A 25 -2.06 -2.35 3.83
C THR A 25 -3.50 -2.88 3.89
N VAL A 26 -3.72 -4.19 3.68
CA VAL A 26 -5.04 -4.79 3.82
C VAL A 26 -5.51 -4.76 5.28
N LEU A 27 -4.66 -5.17 6.22
CA LEU A 27 -5.02 -5.23 7.64
C LEU A 27 -5.31 -3.85 8.22
N THR A 28 -4.54 -2.84 7.82
CA THR A 28 -4.78 -1.44 8.20
C THR A 28 -6.08 -0.94 7.59
N GLY A 29 -6.33 -1.16 6.29
CA GLY A 29 -7.61 -0.79 5.68
C GLY A 29 -8.83 -1.46 6.32
N VAL A 30 -8.71 -2.73 6.75
CA VAL A 30 -9.74 -3.43 7.54
C VAL A 30 -9.96 -2.76 8.88
N ALA A 31 -8.91 -2.26 9.53
CA ALA A 31 -9.03 -1.58 10.82
C ALA A 31 -9.62 -0.15 10.68
N GLU A 32 -9.30 0.57 9.61
CA GLU A 32 -9.78 1.95 9.38
C GLU A 32 -11.31 2.03 9.24
N ILE A 33 -11.95 1.01 8.67
CA ILE A 33 -13.40 0.98 8.44
C ILE A 33 -14.20 1.02 9.75
N PRO A 34 -14.04 0.08 10.70
CA PRO A 34 -14.77 0.10 11.97
C PRO A 34 -14.09 0.93 13.07
N PHE A 35 -12.76 1.13 13.01
CA PHE A 35 -11.99 1.76 14.10
C PHE A 35 -11.44 3.15 13.74
N GLY A 36 -11.96 3.80 12.70
CA GLY A 36 -11.55 5.15 12.32
C GLY A 36 -11.64 6.18 13.46
N TRP A 37 -12.57 6.02 14.39
CA TRP A 37 -12.75 6.88 15.56
C TRP A 37 -11.54 6.86 16.52
N PHE A 38 -10.81 5.74 16.56
CA PHE A 38 -9.61 5.57 17.36
C PHE A 38 -8.36 6.01 16.59
N ILE A 39 -8.31 5.73 15.28
CA ILE A 39 -7.12 5.96 14.45
C ILE A 39 -6.97 7.42 14.03
N LEU A 40 -8.06 8.11 13.64
CA LEU A 40 -8.01 9.50 13.18
C LEU A 40 -7.37 10.46 14.20
N PRO A 41 -7.71 10.40 15.51
CA PRO A 41 -7.07 11.24 16.52
C PRO A 41 -5.56 11.01 16.65
N LEU A 42 -5.07 9.79 16.40
CA LEU A 42 -3.63 9.49 16.41
C LEU A 42 -2.88 10.18 15.25
N LEU A 43 -3.60 10.45 14.15
CA LEU A 43 -3.12 11.24 13.02
C LEU A 43 -3.35 12.75 13.23
N GLY A 44 -3.92 13.15 14.37
CA GLY A 44 -4.25 14.52 14.72
C GLY A 44 -5.47 15.08 14.00
N ALA A 45 -6.35 14.23 13.47
CA ALA A 45 -7.60 14.63 12.84
C ALA A 45 -8.82 14.41 13.76
N GLU A 46 -9.81 15.29 13.65
CA GLU A 46 -11.08 15.14 14.35
C GLU A 46 -11.95 14.03 13.76
N ALA A 47 -12.51 13.18 14.62
CA ALA A 47 -13.37 12.06 14.25
C ALA A 47 -14.84 12.51 13.99
N THR A 48 -15.03 13.47 13.08
CA THR A 48 -16.37 13.87 12.63
C THR A 48 -17.04 12.75 11.81
N PRO A 49 -18.38 12.69 11.69
CA PRO A 49 -19.05 11.67 10.90
C PRO A 49 -18.58 11.60 9.44
N ALA A 50 -18.35 12.77 8.82
CA ALA A 50 -17.83 12.85 7.45
C ALA A 50 -16.39 12.34 7.35
N ALA A 51 -15.53 12.69 8.31
CA ALA A 51 -14.14 12.21 8.34
C ALA A 51 -14.09 10.69 8.53
N LEU A 52 -14.93 10.12 9.40
CA LEU A 52 -15.03 8.67 9.60
C LEU A 52 -15.47 7.94 8.33
N GLN A 53 -16.47 8.47 7.61
CA GLN A 53 -16.94 7.89 6.36
C GLN A 53 -15.87 7.93 5.26
N LEU A 54 -15.17 9.06 5.13
CA LEU A 54 -14.07 9.21 4.16
C LEU A 54 -12.91 8.28 4.51
N PHE A 55 -12.55 8.20 5.79
CA PHE A 55 -11.47 7.34 6.26
C PHE A 55 -11.79 5.86 6.04
N GLY A 56 -13.02 5.42 6.31
CA GLY A 56 -13.45 4.07 5.96
C GLY A 56 -13.44 3.79 4.46
N THR A 57 -13.72 4.82 3.63
CA THR A 57 -13.65 4.71 2.17
C THR A 57 -12.20 4.55 1.70
N VAL A 58 -11.25 5.29 2.30
CA VAL A 58 -9.81 5.10 2.07
C VAL A 58 -9.38 3.69 2.47
N GLY A 59 -9.80 3.21 3.64
CA GLY A 59 -9.55 1.85 4.11
C GLY A 59 -10.06 0.78 3.14
N MET A 60 -11.26 0.96 2.56
CA MET A 60 -11.78 0.06 1.52
C MET A 60 -10.86 0.01 0.29
N PHE A 61 -10.39 1.15 -0.20
CA PHE A 61 -9.44 1.19 -1.32
C PHE A 61 -8.09 0.55 -0.96
N MET A 62 -7.62 0.69 0.28
CA MET A 62 -6.43 0.01 0.77
C MET A 62 -6.58 -1.51 0.75
N ILE A 63 -7.74 -2.04 1.17
CA ILE A 63 -8.05 -3.47 1.09
C ILE A 63 -8.00 -3.95 -0.36
N VAL A 64 -8.68 -3.25 -1.28
CA VAL A 64 -8.77 -3.67 -2.67
C VAL A 64 -7.41 -3.62 -3.36
N VAL A 65 -6.69 -2.50 -3.29
CA VAL A 65 -5.40 -2.35 -3.96
C VAL A 65 -4.33 -3.21 -3.30
N GLY A 66 -4.30 -3.26 -1.97
CA GLY A 66 -3.39 -4.12 -1.21
C GLY A 66 -3.63 -5.61 -1.51
N GLY A 67 -4.89 -6.03 -1.56
CA GLY A 67 -5.26 -7.40 -1.91
C GLY A 67 -4.89 -7.77 -3.34
N LEU A 68 -5.13 -6.86 -4.29
CA LEU A 68 -4.72 -7.04 -5.70
C LEU A 68 -3.20 -7.15 -5.84
N LEU A 69 -2.45 -6.29 -5.14
CA LEU A 69 -1.00 -6.35 -5.11
C LEU A 69 -0.52 -7.67 -4.50
N LEU A 70 -1.06 -8.08 -3.34
CA LEU A 70 -0.71 -9.33 -2.69
C LEU A 70 -0.96 -10.53 -3.61
N HIS A 71 -2.16 -10.65 -4.18
CA HIS A 71 -2.48 -11.74 -5.09
C HIS A 71 -1.58 -11.74 -6.33
N THR A 72 -1.25 -10.57 -6.87
CA THR A 72 -0.31 -10.43 -7.98
C THR A 72 1.08 -10.93 -7.62
N LEU A 73 1.57 -10.57 -6.42
CA LEU A 73 2.88 -10.98 -5.90
C LEU A 73 2.93 -12.44 -5.44
N LEU A 74 1.80 -13.15 -5.37
CA LEU A 74 1.79 -14.59 -5.06
C LEU A 74 1.76 -15.46 -6.32
N LYS A 75 1.44 -14.91 -7.50
CA LYS A 75 1.44 -15.63 -8.77
C LYS A 75 2.86 -15.85 -9.31
N GLU A 76 3.12 -16.96 -9.99
CA GLU A 76 4.42 -17.22 -10.64
C GLU A 76 4.84 -16.08 -11.58
N HIS A 77 3.88 -15.54 -12.33
CA HIS A 77 4.03 -14.38 -13.21
C HIS A 77 3.21 -13.19 -12.68
N PRO A 78 3.85 -12.23 -11.98
CA PRO A 78 3.17 -11.04 -11.50
C PRO A 78 2.73 -10.14 -12.66
N ALA A 79 1.49 -9.66 -12.60
CA ALA A 79 0.91 -8.65 -13.47
C ALA A 79 1.59 -7.27 -13.28
N PRO A 80 2.39 -6.77 -14.25
CA PRO A 80 3.11 -5.50 -14.12
C PRO A 80 2.17 -4.30 -13.91
N GLU A 81 1.00 -4.29 -14.55
CA GLU A 81 0.01 -3.22 -14.49
C GLU A 81 -0.53 -3.02 -13.07
N VAL A 82 -0.75 -4.11 -12.32
CA VAL A 82 -1.23 -4.03 -10.92
C VAL A 82 -0.14 -3.42 -10.03
N ILE A 83 1.12 -3.81 -10.23
CA ILE A 83 2.25 -3.28 -9.46
C ILE A 83 2.42 -1.78 -9.74
N PHE A 84 2.30 -1.37 -11.00
CA PHE A 84 2.36 0.03 -11.40
C PHE A 84 1.26 0.86 -10.74
N TRP A 85 -0.01 0.44 -10.86
CA TRP A 85 -1.13 1.18 -10.28
C TRP A 85 -1.12 1.18 -8.75
N ALA A 86 -0.60 0.13 -8.11
CA ALA A 86 -0.35 0.14 -6.67
C ALA A 86 0.69 1.20 -6.28
N GLY A 87 1.77 1.35 -7.06
CA GLY A 87 2.75 2.42 -6.88
C GLY A 87 2.14 3.82 -7.04
N ILE A 88 1.26 4.00 -8.03
CA ILE A 88 0.52 5.26 -8.23
C ILE A 88 -0.41 5.56 -7.05
N GLN A 89 -1.17 4.58 -6.57
CA GLN A 89 -2.08 4.74 -5.41
C GLN A 89 -1.29 5.17 -4.16
N LYS A 90 -0.16 4.53 -3.88
CA LYS A 90 0.73 4.89 -2.76
C LYS A 90 1.34 6.29 -2.90
N SER A 91 1.73 6.67 -4.11
CA SER A 91 2.21 8.04 -4.39
C SER A 91 1.10 9.08 -4.18
N GLY A 92 -0.13 8.75 -4.60
CA GLY A 92 -1.31 9.59 -4.38
C GLY A 92 -1.66 9.73 -2.91
N ALA A 93 -1.57 8.64 -2.13
CA ALA A 93 -1.78 8.67 -0.68
C ALA A 93 -0.78 9.60 0.02
N PHE A 94 0.52 9.49 -0.32
CA PHE A 94 1.54 10.43 0.17
C PHE A 94 1.18 11.88 -0.14
N ALA A 95 0.83 12.18 -1.40
CA ALA A 95 0.47 13.54 -1.81
C ALA A 95 -0.77 14.07 -1.07
N ALA A 96 -1.82 13.25 -0.94
CA ALA A 96 -3.04 13.63 -0.24
C ALA A 96 -2.81 13.91 1.25
N VAL A 97 -2.03 13.08 1.94
CA VAL A 97 -1.69 13.30 3.36
C VAL A 97 -0.80 14.52 3.52
N ALA A 98 0.21 14.71 2.66
CA ALA A 98 1.07 15.89 2.69
C ALA A 98 0.26 17.20 2.49
N ILE A 99 -0.67 17.21 1.52
CA ILE A 99 -1.61 18.32 1.32
C ILE A 99 -2.49 18.53 2.54
N GLY A 100 -3.00 17.46 3.15
CA GLY A 100 -3.79 17.54 4.39
C GLY A 100 -3.00 18.17 5.55
N VAL A 101 -1.72 17.85 5.71
CA VAL A 101 -0.85 18.49 6.72
C VAL A 101 -0.61 19.97 6.39
N MET A 102 -0.33 20.32 5.14
CA MET A 102 -0.17 21.72 4.72
C MET A 102 -1.43 22.56 4.94
N ASN A 103 -2.60 21.94 4.81
CA ASN A 103 -3.90 22.58 5.05
C ASN A 103 -4.32 22.57 6.53
N GLY A 104 -3.52 21.99 7.43
CA GLY A 104 -3.82 21.89 8.86
C GLY A 104 -4.91 20.86 9.22
N VAL A 105 -5.24 19.94 8.31
CA VAL A 105 -6.23 18.86 8.52
C VAL A 105 -5.63 17.69 9.33
N PHE A 106 -4.36 17.39 9.10
CA PHE A 106 -3.61 16.35 9.82
C PHE A 106 -2.45 16.95 10.58
N ALA A 107 -2.05 16.30 11.68
CA ALA A 107 -0.85 16.70 12.40
C ALA A 107 0.43 16.16 11.74
N GLY A 108 1.57 16.75 12.08
CA GLY A 108 2.89 16.36 11.58
C GLY A 108 3.20 14.85 11.62
N PRO A 109 2.78 14.08 12.65
CA PRO A 109 2.98 12.62 12.67
C PRO A 109 2.36 11.87 11.49
N ALA A 110 1.30 12.39 10.86
CA ALA A 110 0.72 11.79 9.66
C ALA A 110 1.70 11.72 8.47
N LEU A 111 2.71 12.60 8.44
CA LEU A 111 3.77 12.54 7.44
C LEU A 111 4.62 11.27 7.54
N ALA A 112 4.74 10.65 8.72
CA ALA A 112 5.47 9.39 8.86
C ALA A 112 4.78 8.27 8.07
N VAL A 113 3.45 8.21 8.13
CA VAL A 113 2.63 7.28 7.34
C VAL A 113 2.74 7.62 5.85
N ALA A 114 2.68 8.90 5.50
CA ALA A 114 2.84 9.36 4.12
C ALA A 114 4.21 8.96 3.53
N ILE A 115 5.30 9.13 4.29
CA ILE A 115 6.65 8.76 3.88
C ILE A 115 6.76 7.24 3.69
N PHE A 116 6.12 6.45 4.55
CA PHE A 116 6.04 5.00 4.38
C PHE A 116 5.34 4.62 3.06
N ASP A 117 4.26 5.31 2.70
CA ASP A 117 3.59 5.09 1.41
C ASP A 117 4.48 5.51 0.24
N LEU A 118 5.20 6.63 0.34
CA LEU A 118 6.16 7.05 -0.70
C LEU A 118 7.28 6.02 -0.88
N ALA A 119 7.86 5.51 0.21
CA ALA A 119 8.85 4.46 0.16
C ALA A 119 8.29 3.18 -0.50
N THR A 120 7.06 2.81 -0.15
CA THR A 120 6.35 1.68 -0.79
C THR A 120 6.15 1.91 -2.28
N ALA A 121 5.77 3.12 -2.70
CA ALA A 121 5.62 3.46 -4.10
C ALA A 121 6.93 3.30 -4.88
N VAL A 122 8.05 3.76 -4.32
CA VAL A 122 9.38 3.57 -4.90
C VAL A 122 9.70 2.08 -5.07
N LEU A 123 9.45 1.26 -4.05
CA LEU A 123 9.64 -0.19 -4.14
C LEU A 123 8.77 -0.82 -5.23
N CYS A 124 7.50 -0.41 -5.34
CA CYS A 124 6.61 -0.84 -6.41
C CYS A 124 7.18 -0.51 -7.79
N PHE A 125 7.67 0.72 -8.02
CA PHE A 125 8.21 1.11 -9.32
C PHE A 125 9.54 0.40 -9.65
N VAL A 126 10.41 0.18 -8.66
CA VAL A 126 11.64 -0.59 -8.83
C VAL A 126 11.33 -2.03 -9.23
N TYR A 127 10.39 -2.67 -8.53
CA TYR A 127 9.97 -4.04 -8.84
C TYR A 127 9.27 -4.12 -10.19
N TRP A 128 8.34 -3.20 -10.47
CA TRP A 128 7.63 -3.08 -11.74
C TRP A 128 8.59 -3.01 -12.93
N ARG A 129 9.62 -2.15 -12.87
CA ARG A 129 10.62 -2.03 -13.93
C ARG A 129 11.30 -3.37 -14.22
N GLY A 130 11.60 -4.15 -13.18
CA GLY A 130 12.20 -5.47 -13.31
C GLY A 130 11.25 -6.51 -13.92
N VAL A 131 9.99 -6.54 -13.50
CA VAL A 131 8.98 -7.50 -14.01
C VAL A 131 8.60 -7.15 -15.46
N TYR A 132 8.36 -5.87 -15.75
CA TYR A 132 8.00 -5.38 -17.08
C TYR A 132 9.08 -5.76 -18.11
N TRP A 133 10.35 -5.50 -17.80
CA TRP A 133 11.45 -5.81 -18.72
C TRP A 133 11.61 -7.32 -18.97
N LYS A 134 11.37 -8.16 -17.95
CA LYS A 134 11.37 -9.63 -18.11
C LYS A 134 10.23 -10.12 -18.99
N GLY A 135 9.03 -9.52 -18.88
CA GLY A 135 7.87 -9.86 -19.70
C GLY A 135 8.02 -9.44 -21.17
N VAL A 136 8.73 -8.35 -21.45
CA VAL A 136 9.05 -7.93 -22.83
C VAL A 136 10.14 -8.80 -23.47
N LEU A 137 11.15 -9.22 -22.69
CA LEU A 137 12.28 -10.00 -23.20
C LEU A 137 12.02 -11.52 -23.28
N ARG A 138 10.96 -12.02 -22.64
CA ARG A 138 10.54 -13.43 -22.69
C ARG A 138 9.01 -13.51 -22.88
N PRO A 139 8.50 -13.21 -24.09
CA PRO A 139 7.09 -13.42 -24.41
C PRO A 139 6.72 -14.91 -24.40
#